data_AF-A0A502LAE7-F1
#
_entry.id   AF-A0A502LAE7-F1
#
_cell.length_a   1.000
_cell.length_b   1.000
_cell.length_c   1.000
_cell.angle_alpha   90.00
_cell.angle_beta   90.00
_cell.angle_gamma   90.00
#
_symmetry.space_group_name_H-M   'P 1'
#
loop_
_entity.id
_entity.type
_entity.pdbx_description
1 polymer ?
#
loop_
_entity_poly.entity_id
_entity_poly.type
_entity_poly.pdbx_seq_one_letter_code
_entity_poly.pdbx_strand_id
1 'polypeptide(L)'
;MSTIKLFGYLVFGLIVTTTSLAQEKNRSNNKKTAFKCYVEYSAGHGYDIRYVIGQFSRSKQAEHSLSKYRNVDNTKSIYRIHECVAEDQKFISAKANSLDKALPR
;
A
#
# COMPACT_ATOMS: atom_id res chain seq x y z
N MET A 1 -66.80 37.46 5.66
CA MET A 1 -65.61 38.19 5.19
C MET A 1 -64.41 37.61 5.96
N SER A 2 -63.97 36.38 5.72
CA SER A 2 -63.25 35.84 4.53
C SER A 2 -61.96 36.57 4.21
N THR A 3 -60.84 36.08 4.74
CA THR A 3 -59.65 35.70 3.96
C THR A 3 -58.81 34.72 4.77
N ILE A 4 -58.97 33.46 4.43
CA ILE A 4 -58.21 32.28 4.85
C ILE A 4 -56.76 32.49 4.41
N LYS A 5 -55.80 32.35 5.33
CA LYS A 5 -54.35 32.33 5.01
C LYS A 5 -54.08 31.07 4.20
N LEU A 6 -53.78 31.26 2.92
CA LEU A 6 -53.45 30.19 1.98
C LEU A 6 -52.27 29.37 2.49
N PHE A 7 -52.51 28.07 2.59
CA PHE A 7 -51.48 27.04 2.60
C PHE A 7 -50.57 27.22 1.37
N GLY A 8 -49.27 27.21 1.60
CA GLY A 8 -48.24 27.18 0.57
C GLY A 8 -47.09 26.30 1.02
N TYR A 9 -47.38 25.00 1.17
CA TYR A 9 -46.35 23.96 1.22
C TYR A 9 -45.56 24.03 -0.08
N LEU A 10 -44.30 24.46 0.00
CA LEU A 10 -43.29 24.21 -1.02
C LEU A 10 -42.27 23.22 -0.44
N VAL A 11 -42.79 22.01 -0.22
CA VAL A 11 -41.98 20.78 -0.26
C VAL A 11 -41.72 20.53 -1.73
N PHE A 12 -40.59 20.95 -2.27
CA PHE A 12 -40.04 20.37 -3.50
C PHE A 12 -38.58 20.76 -3.69
N GLY A 13 -37.72 19.75 -3.74
CA GLY A 13 -36.39 19.81 -4.31
C GLY A 13 -35.28 19.59 -3.28
N LEU A 14 -34.48 18.55 -3.31
CA LEU A 14 -34.30 17.51 -4.31
C LEU A 14 -33.58 16.35 -3.63
N ILE A 15 -34.06 15.17 -3.97
CA ILE A 15 -33.43 13.87 -3.76
C ILE A 15 -31.96 13.94 -4.18
N VAL A 16 -31.04 13.59 -3.28
CA VAL A 16 -29.78 12.95 -3.69
C VAL A 16 -29.58 11.71 -2.82
N THR A 17 -30.38 10.69 -3.14
CA THR A 17 -29.96 9.31 -2.96
C THR A 17 -28.79 9.04 -3.91
N THR A 18 -27.58 9.03 -3.40
CA THR A 18 -26.45 8.34 -4.04
C THR A 18 -25.85 7.42 -2.99
N THR A 19 -26.42 6.23 -2.85
CA THR A 19 -25.86 4.99 -3.41
C THR A 19 -24.47 4.68 -2.87
N SER A 20 -24.45 3.80 -1.88
CA SER A 20 -23.64 2.58 -1.94
C SER A 20 -22.20 2.77 -2.41
N LEU A 21 -21.34 3.39 -1.59
CA LEU A 21 -19.91 3.44 -1.88
C LEU A 21 -19.05 3.01 -0.69
N ALA A 22 -19.15 1.73 -0.32
CA ALA A 22 -18.07 1.05 0.40
C ALA A 22 -18.17 -0.47 0.32
N GLN A 23 -18.60 -1.04 -0.81
CA GLN A 23 -18.52 -2.49 -1.00
C GLN A 23 -18.11 -2.89 -2.42
N GLU A 24 -17.09 -2.23 -2.94
CA GLU A 24 -16.26 -2.79 -4.01
C GLU A 24 -14.79 -2.73 -3.61
N LYS A 25 -14.34 -3.73 -2.85
CA LYS A 25 -12.93 -4.14 -2.91
C LYS A 25 -12.71 -5.61 -2.60
N ASN A 26 -13.51 -6.47 -3.24
CA ASN A 26 -13.16 -7.89 -3.40
C ASN A 26 -13.20 -8.28 -4.88
N ARG A 27 -12.74 -7.37 -5.75
CA ARG A 27 -12.59 -7.65 -7.18
C ARG A 27 -11.11 -7.84 -7.50
N SER A 28 -10.79 -9.10 -7.81
CA SER A 28 -9.51 -9.65 -8.27
C SER A 28 -8.49 -10.04 -7.19
N ASN A 29 -8.70 -11.24 -6.63
CA ASN A 29 -7.74 -12.05 -5.85
C ASN A 29 -6.54 -12.54 -6.68
N ASN A 30 -6.08 -11.80 -7.70
CA ASN A 30 -4.97 -12.24 -8.55
C ASN A 30 -4.07 -11.11 -9.08
N LYS A 31 -4.21 -9.87 -8.56
CA LYS A 31 -3.31 -8.78 -8.92
C LYS A 31 -1.97 -8.98 -8.20
N LYS A 32 -0.91 -9.27 -8.97
CA LYS A 32 0.46 -9.21 -8.45
C LYS A 32 0.80 -7.77 -8.12
N THR A 33 1.27 -7.53 -6.91
CA THR A 33 1.71 -6.25 -6.39
C THR A 33 3.21 -6.33 -6.12
N ALA A 34 3.91 -5.25 -6.43
CA ALA A 34 5.33 -5.10 -6.16
C ALA A 34 5.52 -4.31 -4.87
N PHE A 35 6.35 -4.85 -3.99
CA PHE A 35 6.83 -4.18 -2.80
C PHE A 35 8.34 -4.06 -2.88
N LYS A 36 8.87 -2.99 -2.32
CA LYS A 36 10.30 -2.80 -2.11
C LYS A 36 10.60 -2.80 -0.62
N CYS A 37 11.66 -3.51 -0.25
CA CYS A 37 12.01 -3.77 1.14
C CYS A 37 13.46 -3.35 1.40
N TYR A 38 13.65 -2.50 2.41
CA TYR A 38 14.98 -2.13 2.90
C TYR A 38 15.50 -3.22 3.82
N VAL A 39 16.62 -3.85 3.43
CA VAL A 39 17.21 -5.00 4.11
C VAL A 39 18.63 -4.73 4.56
N GLU A 40 19.04 -5.46 5.58
CA GLU A 40 20.40 -5.53 6.09
C GLU A 40 20.90 -6.96 5.92
N TYR A 41 22.09 -7.10 5.34
CA TYR A 41 22.75 -8.38 5.16
C TYR A 41 23.64 -8.71 6.37
N SER A 42 23.77 -10.01 6.66
CA SER A 42 24.66 -10.53 7.69
C SER A 42 26.13 -10.24 7.36
N ALA A 43 27.02 -10.47 8.34
CA ALA A 43 28.47 -10.43 8.16
C ALA A 43 29.03 -9.10 7.60
N GLY A 44 28.34 -7.97 7.85
CA GLY A 44 28.82 -6.64 7.45
C GLY A 44 28.66 -6.34 5.95
N HIS A 45 27.90 -7.13 5.20
CA HIS A 45 27.64 -6.90 3.77
C HIS A 45 26.77 -5.66 3.46
N GLY A 46 26.37 -4.91 4.49
CA GLY A 46 25.70 -3.63 4.35
C GLY A 46 24.19 -3.76 4.13
N TYR A 47 23.64 -2.76 3.43
CA TYR A 47 22.20 -2.59 3.28
C TYR A 47 21.83 -2.45 1.80
N ASP A 48 20.62 -2.87 1.46
CA ASP A 48 20.11 -2.84 0.08
C ASP A 48 18.58 -2.69 0.04
N ILE A 49 18.03 -2.39 -1.13
CA ILE A 49 16.59 -2.44 -1.41
C ILE A 49 16.31 -3.68 -2.26
N ARG A 50 15.44 -4.57 -1.75
CA ARG A 50 15.00 -5.77 -2.45
C ARG A 50 13.56 -5.65 -2.89
N TYR A 51 13.30 -5.96 -4.15
CA TYR A 51 11.96 -5.98 -4.72
C TYR A 51 11.34 -7.37 -4.59
N VAL A 52 10.06 -7.42 -4.23
CA VAL A 52 9.28 -8.63 -4.08
C VAL A 52 7.98 -8.46 -4.84
N ILE A 53 7.73 -9.33 -5.81
CA ILE A 53 6.52 -9.31 -6.62
C ILE A 53 5.71 -10.56 -6.30
N GLY A 54 4.46 -10.37 -5.90
CA GLY A 54 3.60 -11.48 -5.52
C GLY A 54 2.16 -11.04 -5.31
N GLN A 55 1.29 -11.96 -4.94
CA GLN A 55 -0.09 -11.63 -4.58
C GLN A 55 -0.13 -11.12 -3.14
N PHE A 56 0.36 -9.91 -2.91
CA PHE A 56 0.41 -9.32 -1.57
C PHE A 56 -0.69 -8.28 -1.41
N SER A 57 -1.48 -8.43 -0.35
CA SER A 57 -2.47 -7.42 0.03
C SER A 57 -1.86 -6.31 0.92
N ARG A 58 -0.74 -6.60 1.59
CA ARG A 58 -0.09 -5.72 2.58
C ARG A 58 1.42 -5.93 2.59
N SER A 59 2.18 -4.90 2.99
CA SER A 59 3.65 -4.95 3.10
C SER A 59 4.16 -6.06 4.00
N LYS A 60 3.46 -6.38 5.10
CA LYS A 60 3.81 -7.49 6.00
C LYS A 60 3.84 -8.86 5.31
N GLN A 61 3.01 -9.07 4.29
CA GLN A 61 3.03 -10.33 3.52
C GLN A 61 4.26 -10.40 2.62
N ALA A 62 4.65 -9.27 2.02
CA ALA A 62 5.88 -9.17 1.23
C ALA A 62 7.12 -9.37 2.11
N GLU A 63 7.16 -8.75 3.31
CA GLU A 63 8.21 -8.94 4.31
C GLU A 63 8.33 -10.42 4.70
N HIS A 64 7.22 -11.08 5.03
CA HIS A 64 7.23 -12.49 5.37
C HIS A 64 7.69 -13.37 4.21
N SER A 65 7.24 -13.07 2.98
CA SER A 65 7.70 -13.77 1.78
C SER A 65 9.21 -13.64 1.62
N LEU A 66 9.76 -12.43 1.75
CA LEU A 66 11.20 -12.19 1.62
C LEU A 66 12.01 -12.86 2.74
N SER A 67 11.48 -12.91 3.97
CA SER A 67 12.15 -13.56 5.10
C SER A 67 12.37 -15.07 4.91
N LYS A 68 11.54 -15.72 4.08
CA LYS A 68 11.72 -17.14 3.69
C LYS A 68 12.93 -17.32 2.78
N TYR A 69 13.26 -16.31 1.98
CA TYR A 69 14.44 -16.28 1.10
C TYR A 69 15.62 -15.62 1.81
N ARG A 70 15.92 -16.10 3.00
CA ARG A 70 16.99 -15.55 3.85
C ARG A 70 18.34 -15.60 3.16
N ASN A 71 18.61 -16.59 2.33
CA ASN A 71 19.77 -16.61 1.45
C ASN A 71 19.36 -16.01 0.11
N VAL A 72 19.75 -14.77 -0.12
CA VAL A 72 19.51 -14.08 -1.40
C VAL A 72 20.46 -14.62 -2.46
N ASP A 73 21.70 -14.91 -2.04
CA ASP A 73 22.74 -15.60 -2.78
C ASP A 73 23.50 -16.53 -1.81
N ASN A 74 24.25 -17.52 -2.33
CA ASN A 74 25.08 -18.43 -1.51
C ASN A 74 26.11 -17.70 -0.64
N THR A 75 26.34 -16.41 -0.89
CA THR A 75 27.31 -15.57 -0.17
C THR A 75 26.66 -14.50 0.72
N LYS A 76 25.36 -14.24 0.60
CA LYS A 76 24.69 -13.14 1.31
C LYS A 76 23.34 -13.58 1.87
N SER A 77 23.23 -13.50 3.20
CA SER A 77 21.99 -13.76 3.92
C SER A 77 21.39 -12.47 4.49
N ILE A 78 20.07 -12.30 4.37
CA ILE A 78 19.33 -11.22 5.00
C ILE A 78 19.34 -11.45 6.50
N TYR A 79 20.03 -10.55 7.21
CA TYR A 79 20.01 -10.49 8.66
C TYR A 79 18.66 -9.96 9.15
N ARG A 80 18.23 -8.83 8.60
CA ARG A 80 17.02 -8.11 9.02
C ARG A 80 16.35 -7.41 7.86
N ILE A 81 15.01 -7.40 7.87
CA ILE A 81 14.19 -6.54 7.03
C ILE A 81 13.73 -5.38 7.92
N HIS A 82 14.07 -4.15 7.53
CA HIS A 82 13.79 -2.95 8.32
C HIS A 82 12.43 -2.36 7.98
N GLU A 83 12.10 -2.32 6.69
CA GLU A 83 10.87 -1.69 6.20
C GLU A 83 10.49 -2.28 4.84
N CYS A 84 9.20 -2.46 4.58
CA CYS A 84 8.67 -2.76 3.25
C CYS A 84 7.53 -1.79 2.90
N VAL A 85 7.59 -1.22 1.72
CA VAL A 85 6.56 -0.30 1.19
C VAL A 85 6.17 -0.72 -0.22
N ALA A 86 4.99 -0.29 -0.69
CA ALA A 86 4.62 -0.49 -2.09
C ALA A 86 5.65 0.22 -2.99
N GLU A 87 5.87 -0.30 -4.19
CA GLU A 87 6.89 0.21 -5.14
C GLU A 87 6.78 1.73 -5.37
N ASP A 88 5.56 2.24 -5.46
CA ASP A 88 5.20 3.65 -5.68
C ASP A 88 5.27 4.52 -4.42
N GLN A 89 5.49 3.93 -3.25
CA GLN A 89 5.56 4.63 -1.98
C GLN A 89 7.00 4.93 -1.56
N LYS A 90 7.16 5.94 -0.70
CA LYS A 90 8.45 6.30 -0.10
C LYS A 90 8.66 5.52 1.19
N PHE A 91 9.91 5.21 1.49
CA PHE A 91 10.28 4.68 2.79
C PHE A 91 10.13 5.77 3.87
N ILE A 92 9.92 5.35 5.11
CA ILE A 92 10.01 6.23 6.28
C ILE A 92 11.48 6.52 6.57
N SER A 93 12.36 5.53 6.41
CA SER A 93 13.80 5.69 6.63
C SER A 93 14.46 6.62 5.60
N ALA A 94 15.14 7.68 6.07
CA ALA A 94 15.92 8.57 5.22
C ALA A 94 17.04 7.82 4.47
N LYS A 95 17.70 6.87 5.13
CA LYS A 95 18.72 6.01 4.53
C LYS A 95 18.14 5.13 3.42
N ALA A 96 16.98 4.52 3.66
CA ALA A 96 16.29 3.71 2.66
C ALA A 96 15.86 4.57 1.46
N ASN A 97 15.33 5.77 1.68
CA ASN A 97 15.01 6.71 0.60
C ASN A 97 16.24 7.13 -0.20
N SER A 98 17.40 7.30 0.44
CA SER A 98 18.64 7.62 -0.26
C SER A 98 19.10 6.47 -1.16
N LEU A 99 19.01 5.22 -0.67
CA LEU A 99 19.35 4.03 -1.46
C LEU A 99 18.37 3.85 -2.63
N ASP A 100 17.07 3.98 -2.39
CA ASP A 100 16.02 3.87 -3.41
C ASP A 100 16.22 4.88 -4.57
N LYS A 101 16.68 6.10 -4.26
CA LYS A 101 16.99 7.12 -5.28
C LYS A 101 18.27 6.84 -6.06
N ALA A 102 19.21 6.09 -5.48
CA ALA A 102 20.47 5.77 -6.12
C ALA A 102 20.36 4.57 -7.09
N LEU A 103 19.25 3.83 -7.03
CA LEU A 103 19.01 2.70 -7.92
C LEU A 103 18.62 3.17 -9.32
N PRO A 104 19.17 2.57 -10.39
CA PRO A 104 18.67 2.78 -11.74
C PRO A 104 17.23 2.27 -11.84
N ARG A 105 16.38 3.02 -12.53
CA ARG A 105 14.98 2.66 -12.79
C ARG A 105 14.81 2.08 -14.18
#